data_AF-A0A945Y5C1-F1
#
_entry.id   AF-A0A945Y5C1-F1
#
_cell.length_a   1.000
_cell.length_b   1.000
_cell.length_c   1.000
_cell.angle_alpha   90.00
_cell.angle_beta   90.00
_cell.angle_gamma   90.00
#
_symmetry.space_group_name_H-M   'P 1'
#
loop_
_entity.id
_entity.type
_entity.pdbx_description
1 polymer ?
#
loop_
_entity_poly.entity_id
_entity_poly.type
_entity_poly.pdbx_seq_one_letter_code
_entity_poly.pdbx_strand_id
1 'polypeptide(L)'
;MTLKSAFIICNTLLAGLALACLISSEIFSIFTGLIFVIGLVVCFILEKLERIPLQSKNRVLSAHWAFLMLPFLYFAFNLPLLELVAGFLVYLLFARILFKSEFNDYLFGYLIAIVCLLIGAIFQQGLTFGIIFLSFNLVLSWCLIFYTLMTEQTGSLANDFKNTGNNESPGSALLGWCTGLVILSFAITAIIFISFPRLGLGFISLNTASSPITGFSDTVTLGDVGKIKQSPKVVMRVEYSQGGKSFKPTSEVLWRGVVLDHYDGKT
;
A
#
# COMPACT_ATOMS: atom_id res chain seq x y z
N MET A 1 -9.67 -24.06 21.93
CA MET A 1 -9.12 -23.87 20.57
C MET A 1 -7.87 -24.72 20.45
N THR A 2 -7.74 -25.48 19.37
CA THR A 2 -6.51 -26.25 19.08
C THR A 2 -5.43 -25.30 18.55
N LEU A 3 -4.14 -25.60 18.81
CA LEU A 3 -3.02 -24.78 18.33
C LEU A 3 -3.08 -24.56 16.81
N LYS A 4 -3.41 -25.62 16.05
CA LYS A 4 -3.58 -25.58 14.59
C LYS A 4 -4.68 -24.60 14.17
N SER A 5 -5.84 -24.62 14.85
CA SER A 5 -6.94 -23.69 14.53
C SER A 5 -6.56 -22.23 14.81
N ALA A 6 -5.85 -21.97 15.91
CA ALA A 6 -5.37 -20.63 16.27
C ALA A 6 -4.35 -20.10 15.25
N PHE A 7 -3.43 -20.95 14.82
CA PHE A 7 -2.43 -20.62 13.80
C PHE A 7 -3.06 -20.26 12.45
N ILE A 8 -4.03 -21.07 11.97
CA ILE A 8 -4.75 -20.81 10.72
C ILE A 8 -5.52 -19.49 10.80
N ILE A 9 -6.24 -19.26 11.91
CA ILE A 9 -6.98 -18.01 12.13
C ILE A 9 -6.03 -16.82 12.11
N CYS A 10 -4.89 -16.87 12.82
CA CYS A 10 -3.92 -15.78 12.83
C CYS A 10 -3.43 -15.46 11.42
N ASN A 11 -3.02 -16.46 10.65
CA ASN A 11 -2.48 -16.26 9.30
C ASN A 11 -3.53 -15.66 8.34
N THR A 12 -4.77 -16.13 8.41
CA THR A 12 -5.86 -15.53 7.60
C THR A 12 -6.22 -14.12 8.03
N LEU A 13 -6.13 -13.81 9.33
CA LEU A 13 -6.37 -12.47 9.84
C LEU A 13 -5.26 -11.50 9.43
N LEU A 14 -4.00 -11.95 9.40
CA LEU A 14 -2.87 -11.19 8.88
C LEU A 14 -3.04 -10.86 7.38
N ALA A 15 -3.41 -11.86 6.59
CA ALA A 15 -3.75 -11.69 5.17
C ALA A 15 -4.93 -10.71 4.98
N GLY A 16 -5.95 -10.79 5.83
CA GLY A 16 -7.11 -9.91 5.81
C GLY A 16 -6.74 -8.46 6.08
N LEU A 17 -5.84 -8.21 7.04
CA LEU A 17 -5.35 -6.86 7.34
C LEU A 17 -4.52 -6.28 6.19
N ALA A 18 -3.69 -7.09 5.54
CA ALA A 18 -2.96 -6.67 4.34
C ALA A 18 -3.90 -6.28 3.19
N LEU A 19 -4.97 -7.05 2.96
CA LEU A 19 -5.99 -6.75 1.96
C LEU A 19 -6.82 -5.52 2.34
N ALA A 20 -7.22 -5.37 3.60
CA ALA A 20 -7.92 -4.19 4.09
C ALA A 20 -7.08 -2.91 3.89
N CYS A 21 -5.76 -3.01 4.04
CA CYS A 21 -4.83 -1.92 3.75
C CYS A 21 -4.88 -1.52 2.28
N LEU A 22 -4.81 -2.49 1.36
CA LEU A 22 -4.86 -2.24 -0.09
C LEU A 22 -6.21 -1.69 -0.56
N ILE A 23 -7.32 -2.14 0.04
CA ILE A 23 -8.65 -1.59 -0.26
C ILE A 23 -8.77 -0.15 0.25
N SER A 24 -8.27 0.11 1.46
CA SER A 24 -8.27 1.47 2.05
C SER A 24 -7.35 2.45 1.31
N SER A 25 -6.46 1.94 0.46
CA SER A 25 -5.50 2.70 -0.35
C SER A 25 -6.08 3.19 -1.68
N GLU A 26 -7.35 2.87 -1.98
CA GLU A 26 -8.03 3.18 -3.26
C GLU A 26 -7.32 2.66 -4.53
N ILE A 27 -6.33 1.77 -4.39
CA ILE A 27 -5.64 1.11 -5.51
C ILE A 27 -6.62 0.22 -6.28
N PHE A 28 -7.57 -0.39 -5.57
CA PHE A 28 -8.58 -1.25 -6.15
C PHE A 28 -9.96 -0.62 -5.99
N SER A 29 -10.80 -0.79 -7.00
CA SER A 29 -12.23 -0.48 -6.89
C SER A 29 -12.86 -1.26 -5.74
N ILE A 30 -13.89 -0.68 -5.11
CA ILE A 30 -14.63 -1.31 -4.01
C ILE A 30 -15.14 -2.71 -4.39
N PHE A 31 -15.51 -2.91 -5.67
CA PHE A 31 -15.97 -4.18 -6.20
C PHE A 31 -14.87 -5.23 -6.26
N THR A 32 -13.67 -4.87 -6.74
CA THR A 32 -12.51 -5.76 -6.74
C THR A 32 -12.05 -6.09 -5.33
N GLY A 33 -12.13 -5.14 -4.40
CA GLY A 33 -11.85 -5.37 -2.98
C GLY A 33 -12.79 -6.40 -2.36
N LEU A 34 -14.09 -6.29 -2.62
CA LEU A 34 -15.09 -7.27 -2.16
C LEU A 34 -14.82 -8.68 -2.69
N ILE A 35 -14.44 -8.81 -3.97
CA ILE A 35 -14.09 -10.10 -4.57
C ILE A 35 -12.91 -10.74 -3.84
N PHE A 36 -11.86 -9.97 -3.50
CA PHE A 36 -10.73 -10.50 -2.74
C PHE A 36 -11.12 -10.89 -1.31
N VAL A 37 -11.94 -10.10 -0.61
CA VAL A 37 -12.41 -10.45 0.73
C VAL A 37 -13.23 -11.75 0.70
N ILE A 38 -14.13 -11.91 -0.28
CA ILE A 38 -14.91 -13.14 -0.48
C ILE A 38 -13.97 -14.32 -0.76
N GLY A 39 -12.97 -14.13 -1.63
CA GLY A 39 -11.95 -15.13 -1.90
C GLY A 39 -11.19 -15.58 -0.65
N LEU A 40 -10.86 -14.63 0.24
CA LEU A 40 -10.18 -14.92 1.51
C LEU A 40 -11.09 -15.74 2.44
N VAL A 41 -12.35 -15.35 2.58
CA VAL A 41 -13.33 -16.09 3.40
C VAL A 41 -13.52 -17.51 2.89
N VAL A 42 -13.60 -17.70 1.56
CA VAL A 42 -13.68 -19.02 0.94
C VAL A 42 -12.42 -19.84 1.23
N CYS A 43 -11.23 -19.24 1.12
CA CYS A 43 -9.97 -19.91 1.45
C CYS A 43 -9.91 -20.31 2.93
N PHE A 44 -10.37 -19.45 3.84
CA PHE A 44 -10.44 -19.75 5.27
C PHE A 44 -11.38 -20.93 5.56
N ILE A 45 -12.55 -20.97 4.93
CA ILE A 45 -13.50 -22.08 5.08
C ILE A 45 -12.91 -23.38 4.54
N LEU A 46 -12.28 -23.34 3.37
CA LEU A 46 -11.66 -24.51 2.75
C LEU A 46 -10.46 -25.04 3.55
N GLU A 47 -9.69 -24.15 4.17
CA GLU A 47 -8.58 -24.51 5.04
C GLU A 47 -9.08 -25.13 6.35
N LYS A 48 -10.16 -24.59 6.93
CA LYS A 48 -10.81 -25.15 8.13
C LYS A 48 -11.47 -26.52 7.87
N LEU A 49 -11.91 -26.77 6.64
CA LEU A 49 -12.47 -28.05 6.19
C LEU A 49 -11.40 -29.09 5.80
N GLU A 50 -10.10 -28.80 6.03
CA GLU A 50 -8.94 -29.63 5.67
C GLU A 50 -8.91 -30.08 4.19
N ARG A 51 -9.62 -29.38 3.31
CA ARG A 51 -9.62 -29.63 1.85
C ARG A 51 -8.39 -29.04 1.16
N ILE A 52 -7.63 -28.23 1.86
CA ILE A 52 -6.37 -27.59 1.46
C ILE A 52 -5.29 -28.08 2.46
N PRO A 53 -4.08 -28.42 2.00
CA PRO A 53 -3.49 -28.10 0.69
C PRO A 53 -3.94 -28.99 -0.46
N LEU A 54 -4.23 -28.36 -1.60
CA LEU A 54 -4.29 -29.05 -2.90
C LEU A 54 -2.86 -29.51 -3.22
N GLN A 55 -2.60 -30.80 -2.99
CA GLN A 55 -1.32 -31.45 -3.26
C GLN A 55 -1.10 -31.49 -4.78
N SER A 56 -0.62 -30.39 -5.36
CA SER A 56 -0.29 -30.34 -6.78
C SER A 56 1.02 -31.09 -7.01
N LYS A 57 0.90 -32.27 -7.62
CA LYS A 57 2.03 -33.11 -8.07
C LYS A 57 2.96 -32.39 -9.06
N ASN A 58 2.52 -31.26 -9.66
CA ASN A 58 3.30 -30.43 -10.58
C ASN A 58 3.47 -29.00 -10.05
N ARG A 59 4.31 -28.85 -9.02
CA ARG A 59 4.69 -27.57 -8.35
C ARG A 59 5.26 -26.53 -9.33
N VAL A 60 5.90 -26.98 -10.40
CA VAL A 60 6.51 -26.14 -11.44
C VAL A 60 5.45 -25.52 -12.36
N LEU A 61 4.37 -26.25 -12.67
CA LEU A 61 3.39 -25.81 -13.65
C LEU A 61 2.59 -24.60 -13.13
N SER A 62 2.12 -24.62 -11.87
CA SER A 62 1.31 -23.50 -11.34
C SER A 62 2.08 -22.18 -11.23
N ALA A 63 3.39 -22.23 -10.91
CA ALA A 63 4.25 -21.04 -10.87
C ALA A 63 4.44 -20.39 -12.27
N HIS A 64 4.43 -21.20 -13.34
CA HIS A 64 4.52 -20.68 -14.71
C HIS A 64 3.22 -20.01 -15.14
N TRP A 65 2.06 -20.61 -14.83
CA TRP A 65 0.75 -19.99 -15.12
C TRP A 65 0.54 -18.69 -14.33
N ALA A 66 0.99 -18.64 -13.08
CA ALA A 66 1.02 -17.43 -12.26
C ALA A 66 1.83 -16.29 -12.89
N PHE A 67 3.04 -16.61 -13.35
CA PHE A 67 3.95 -15.63 -13.94
C PHE A 67 3.50 -15.16 -15.34
N LEU A 68 2.87 -16.04 -16.13
CA LEU A 68 2.32 -15.73 -17.46
C LEU A 68 1.03 -14.90 -17.40
N MET A 69 0.22 -15.03 -16.34
CA MET A 69 -1.04 -14.28 -16.20
C MET A 69 -0.80 -12.77 -16.00
N LEU A 70 0.35 -12.41 -15.43
CA LEU A 70 0.73 -11.04 -15.11
C LEU A 70 0.99 -10.12 -16.32
N PRO A 71 1.84 -10.50 -17.31
CA PRO A 71 1.99 -9.71 -18.54
C PRO A 71 0.71 -9.75 -19.39
N PHE A 72 -0.09 -10.81 -19.33
CA PHE A 72 -1.39 -10.89 -20.02
C PHE A 72 -2.38 -9.85 -19.47
N LEU A 73 -2.46 -9.69 -18.15
CA LEU A 73 -3.35 -8.72 -17.52
C LEU A 73 -2.88 -7.27 -17.76
N TYR A 74 -1.56 -7.04 -17.76
CA TYR A 74 -0.95 -5.75 -18.11
C TYR A 74 -1.28 -5.32 -19.55
N PHE A 75 -1.11 -6.22 -20.52
CA PHE A 75 -1.34 -5.93 -21.93
C PHE A 75 -2.83 -5.81 -22.28
N ALA A 76 -3.71 -6.50 -21.56
CA ALA A 76 -5.16 -6.47 -21.80
C ALA A 76 -5.86 -5.23 -21.24
N PHE A 77 -5.40 -4.67 -20.11
CA PHE A 77 -6.15 -3.63 -19.37
C PHE A 77 -5.46 -2.26 -19.30
N ASN A 78 -4.23 -2.09 -19.81
CA ASN A 78 -3.52 -0.79 -19.76
C ASN A 78 -3.43 -0.19 -18.35
N LEU A 79 -3.26 -1.05 -17.33
CA LEU A 79 -3.25 -0.63 -15.92
C LEU A 79 -1.95 0.10 -15.56
N PRO A 80 -2.01 1.10 -14.66
CA PRO A 80 -0.80 1.69 -14.11
C PRO A 80 0.05 0.63 -13.41
N LEU A 81 1.38 0.75 -13.53
CA LEU A 81 2.37 -0.24 -13.08
C LEU A 81 2.17 -0.66 -11.61
N LEU A 82 1.73 0.28 -10.77
CA LEU A 82 1.44 0.03 -9.36
C LEU A 82 0.26 -0.94 -9.14
N GLU A 83 -0.86 -0.76 -9.84
CA GLU A 83 -2.03 -1.65 -9.71
C GLU A 83 -1.68 -3.08 -10.14
N LEU A 84 -0.82 -3.22 -11.14
CA LEU A 84 -0.28 -4.51 -11.56
C LEU A 84 0.54 -5.17 -10.45
N VAL A 85 1.44 -4.42 -9.80
CA VAL A 85 2.28 -4.94 -8.70
C VAL A 85 1.42 -5.31 -7.49
N ALA A 86 0.44 -4.48 -7.12
CA ALA A 86 -0.48 -4.79 -6.04
C ALA A 86 -1.33 -6.02 -6.35
N GLY A 87 -1.86 -6.11 -7.58
CA GLY A 87 -2.68 -7.25 -8.02
C GLY A 87 -1.89 -8.55 -8.02
N PHE A 88 -0.61 -8.49 -8.41
CA PHE A 88 0.30 -9.63 -8.33
C PHE A 88 0.55 -10.09 -6.91
N LEU A 89 0.79 -9.17 -5.98
CA LEU A 89 1.01 -9.53 -4.58
C LEU A 89 -0.23 -10.17 -3.96
N VAL A 90 -1.41 -9.65 -4.27
CA VAL A 90 -2.68 -10.27 -3.86
C VAL A 90 -2.81 -11.67 -4.46
N TYR A 91 -2.52 -11.82 -5.75
CA TYR A 91 -2.50 -13.13 -6.41
C TYR A 91 -1.51 -14.10 -5.74
N LEU A 92 -0.28 -13.67 -5.44
CA LEU A 92 0.72 -14.49 -4.75
C LEU A 92 0.25 -14.89 -3.36
N LEU A 93 -0.41 -13.98 -2.64
CA LEU A 93 -0.99 -14.25 -1.34
C LEU A 93 -2.06 -15.35 -1.42
N PHE A 94 -2.97 -15.27 -2.40
CA PHE A 94 -3.97 -16.31 -2.65
C PHE A 94 -3.38 -17.64 -3.12
N ALA A 95 -2.47 -17.59 -4.10
CA ALA A 95 -1.79 -18.77 -4.61
C ALA A 95 -1.03 -19.50 -3.50
N ARG A 96 -0.38 -18.75 -2.59
CA ARG A 96 0.35 -19.34 -1.47
C ARG A 96 -0.58 -19.99 -0.44
N ILE A 97 -1.74 -19.39 -0.16
CA ILE A 97 -2.75 -19.99 0.73
C ILE A 97 -3.27 -21.31 0.14
N LEU A 98 -3.44 -21.38 -1.19
CA LEU A 98 -3.98 -22.57 -1.88
C LEU A 98 -2.95 -23.71 -2.06
N PHE A 99 -1.69 -23.37 -2.34
CA PHE A 99 -0.63 -24.33 -2.68
C PHE A 99 0.39 -24.58 -1.57
N LYS A 100 -0.03 -24.60 -0.29
CA LYS A 100 0.86 -24.86 0.84
C LYS A 100 1.51 -26.23 0.71
N SER A 101 2.83 -26.30 0.57
CA SER A 101 3.54 -27.56 0.37
C SER A 101 4.59 -27.82 1.44
N GLU A 102 5.12 -26.78 2.09
CA GLU A 102 6.10 -26.87 3.18
C GLU A 102 5.76 -25.93 4.32
N PHE A 103 6.23 -26.24 5.53
CA PHE A 103 5.99 -25.41 6.71
C PHE A 103 6.71 -24.04 6.65
N ASN A 104 7.84 -23.95 5.95
CA ASN A 104 8.48 -22.66 5.68
C ASN A 104 7.66 -21.76 4.73
N ASP A 105 6.63 -22.29 4.06
CA ASP A 105 5.78 -21.53 3.15
C ASP A 105 4.97 -20.43 3.85
N TYR A 106 4.77 -20.55 5.17
CA TYR A 106 4.08 -19.54 5.99
C TYR A 106 4.89 -18.25 6.15
N LEU A 107 6.23 -18.34 6.30
CA LEU A 107 7.09 -17.17 6.40
C LEU A 107 7.08 -16.32 5.12
N PHE A 108 7.04 -16.97 3.96
CA PHE A 108 6.87 -16.27 2.68
C PHE A 108 5.51 -15.55 2.61
N GLY A 109 4.44 -16.15 3.15
CA GLY A 109 3.15 -15.49 3.28
C GLY A 109 3.21 -14.22 4.14
N TYR A 110 3.94 -14.26 5.25
CA TYR A 110 4.15 -13.09 6.11
C TYR A 110 4.95 -12.00 5.39
N LEU A 111 5.99 -12.37 4.63
CA LEU A 111 6.77 -11.42 3.84
C LEU A 111 5.89 -10.72 2.80
N ILE A 112 5.08 -11.47 2.05
CA ILE A 112 4.15 -10.90 1.07
C ILE A 112 3.16 -9.94 1.75
N ALA A 113 2.62 -10.31 2.91
CA ALA A 113 1.69 -9.46 3.67
C ALA A 113 2.35 -8.16 4.14
N ILE A 114 3.61 -8.20 4.56
CA ILE A 114 4.41 -7.01 4.93
C ILE A 114 4.61 -6.11 3.70
N VAL A 115 4.93 -6.68 2.53
CA VAL A 115 5.09 -5.90 1.29
C VAL A 115 3.77 -5.23 0.87
N CYS A 116 2.63 -5.93 0.99
CA CYS A 116 1.31 -5.34 0.75
C CYS A 116 1.02 -4.15 1.66
N LEU A 117 1.34 -4.28 2.95
CA LEU A 117 1.19 -3.18 3.90
C LEU A 117 2.10 -1.99 3.54
N LEU A 118 3.34 -2.26 3.12
CA LEU A 118 4.29 -1.22 2.72
C LEU A 118 3.80 -0.45 1.48
N ILE A 119 3.21 -1.16 0.51
CA ILE A 119 2.58 -0.51 -0.64
C ILE A 119 1.40 0.36 -0.19
N GLY A 120 0.50 -0.14 0.67
CA GLY A 120 -0.61 0.65 1.19
C GLY A 120 -0.17 1.88 1.98
N ALA A 121 0.98 1.81 2.66
CA ALA A 121 1.58 2.93 3.41
C ALA A 121 1.98 4.12 2.52
N ILE A 122 2.32 3.86 1.25
CA ILE A 122 2.74 4.90 0.30
C ILE A 122 1.57 5.84 -0.01
N PHE A 123 0.36 5.30 -0.13
CA PHE A 123 -0.83 6.03 -0.56
C PHE A 123 -1.67 6.55 0.59
N GLN A 124 -1.81 5.77 1.66
CA GLN A 124 -2.70 6.10 2.77
C GLN A 124 -1.91 6.53 4.00
N GLN A 125 -1.88 7.84 4.26
CA GLN A 125 -1.15 8.44 5.41
C GLN A 125 -2.07 8.87 6.57
N GLY A 126 -3.37 8.55 6.46
CA GLY A 126 -4.39 8.91 7.45
C GLY A 126 -4.37 8.07 8.73
N LEU A 127 -5.25 8.44 9.68
CA LEU A 127 -5.42 7.72 10.95
C LEU A 127 -5.83 6.25 10.74
N THR A 128 -6.65 5.99 9.73
CA THR A 128 -7.09 4.64 9.33
C THR A 128 -5.90 3.72 9.05
N PHE A 129 -4.89 4.21 8.34
CA PHE A 129 -3.67 3.44 8.09
C PHE A 129 -2.93 3.12 9.38
N GLY A 130 -2.84 4.09 10.31
CA GLY A 130 -2.24 3.86 11.63
C GLY A 130 -2.90 2.72 12.40
N ILE A 131 -4.23 2.64 12.39
CA ILE A 131 -4.99 1.56 13.05
C ILE A 131 -4.73 0.21 12.38
N ILE A 132 -4.74 0.17 11.05
CA ILE A 132 -4.45 -1.06 10.29
C ILE A 132 -3.02 -1.52 10.53
N PHE A 133 -2.05 -0.61 10.50
CA PHE A 133 -0.64 -0.88 10.78
C PHE A 133 -0.44 -1.44 12.18
N LEU A 134 -1.06 -0.81 13.19
CA LEU A 134 -0.99 -1.23 14.58
C LEU A 134 -1.55 -2.66 14.76
N SER A 135 -2.74 -2.88 14.20
CA SER A 135 -3.40 -4.19 14.23
C SER A 135 -2.57 -5.25 13.50
N PHE A 136 -1.99 -4.89 12.36
CA PHE A 136 -1.16 -5.80 11.56
C PHE A 136 0.09 -6.26 12.31
N ASN A 137 0.82 -5.34 12.93
CA ASN A 137 2.04 -5.69 13.66
C ASN A 137 1.75 -6.57 14.88
N LEU A 138 0.65 -6.31 15.57
CA LEU A 138 0.21 -7.10 16.72
C LEU A 138 -0.16 -8.53 16.29
N VAL A 139 -0.88 -8.66 15.18
CA VAL A 139 -1.23 -9.97 14.60
C VAL A 139 -0.01 -10.68 14.05
N LEU A 140 0.91 -9.98 13.38
CA LEU A 140 2.17 -10.54 12.89
C LEU A 140 2.98 -11.14 14.03
N SER A 141 3.06 -10.43 15.16
CA SER A 141 3.76 -10.90 16.36
C SER A 141 3.14 -12.20 16.89
N TRP A 142 1.81 -12.29 16.95
CA TRP A 142 1.12 -13.53 17.28
C TRP A 142 1.40 -14.65 16.29
N CYS A 143 1.38 -14.35 15.00
CA CYS A 143 1.58 -15.34 13.97
C CYS A 143 3.02 -15.89 13.99
N LEU A 144 4.01 -15.07 14.38
CA LEU A 144 5.39 -15.52 14.64
C LEU A 144 5.49 -16.38 15.90
N ILE A 145 4.80 -16.02 16.99
CA ILE A 145 4.75 -16.85 18.21
C ILE A 145 4.18 -18.22 17.90
N PHE A 146 3.03 -18.27 17.23
CA PHE A 146 2.40 -19.55 16.84
C PHE A 146 3.24 -20.32 15.83
N TYR A 147 3.93 -19.63 14.92
CA TYR A 147 4.88 -20.27 14.02
C TYR A 147 6.00 -20.95 14.81
N THR A 148 6.66 -20.25 15.74
CA THR A 148 7.73 -20.84 16.56
C THR A 148 7.23 -22.02 17.39
N LEU A 149 6.08 -21.90 18.06
CA LEU A 149 5.49 -23.01 18.81
C LEU A 149 5.22 -24.23 17.91
N MET A 150 4.72 -23.99 16.70
CA MET A 150 4.48 -25.04 15.74
C MET A 150 5.80 -25.63 15.22
N THR A 151 6.85 -24.82 15.01
CA THR A 151 8.20 -25.27 14.62
C THR A 151 8.81 -26.23 15.64
N GLU A 152 8.75 -25.87 16.93
CA GLU A 152 9.33 -26.66 18.02
C GLU A 152 8.64 -28.02 18.13
N GLN A 153 7.33 -28.07 17.95
CA GLN A 153 6.55 -29.32 17.98
C GLN A 153 6.79 -30.21 16.75
N THR A 154 7.00 -29.64 15.57
CA THR A 154 7.39 -30.42 14.38
C THR A 154 8.84 -30.91 14.40
N GLY A 155 9.67 -30.45 15.33
CA GLY A 155 11.13 -30.68 15.40
C GLY A 155 11.62 -32.13 15.55
N SER A 156 10.73 -33.13 15.41
CA SER A 156 11.07 -34.57 15.49
C SER A 156 10.73 -35.36 14.23
N LEU A 157 9.68 -35.00 13.46
CA LEU A 157 9.22 -35.75 12.28
C LEU A 157 8.68 -34.78 11.21
N ALA A 158 9.56 -34.36 10.29
CA ALA A 158 9.26 -33.41 9.21
C ALA A 158 8.13 -33.81 8.24
N ASN A 159 7.61 -35.05 8.33
CA ASN A 159 6.63 -35.59 7.40
C ASN A 159 5.17 -35.58 7.92
N ASP A 160 4.91 -35.22 9.19
CA ASP A 160 3.60 -35.40 9.81
C ASP A 160 2.87 -34.09 10.19
N PHE A 161 3.24 -32.98 9.53
CA PHE A 161 2.65 -31.64 9.75
C PHE A 161 1.11 -31.61 9.64
N LYS A 162 0.50 -32.54 8.90
CA LYS A 162 -0.95 -32.62 8.73
C LYS A 162 -1.67 -32.99 10.04
N ASN A 163 -1.02 -33.77 10.91
CA ASN A 163 -1.56 -34.29 12.16
C ASN A 163 -1.05 -33.56 13.41
N THR A 164 0.05 -32.79 13.30
CA THR A 164 0.64 -32.03 14.42
C THR A 164 -0.30 -30.89 14.89
N GLY A 165 -0.52 -30.77 16.20
CA GLY A 165 -1.25 -29.64 16.81
C GLY A 165 -2.77 -29.75 16.93
N ASN A 166 -3.37 -30.91 16.61
CA ASN A 166 -4.82 -31.16 16.75
C ASN A 166 -5.26 -31.48 18.20
N ASN A 167 -4.39 -32.07 19.02
CA ASN A 167 -4.77 -32.56 20.37
C ASN A 167 -4.15 -31.75 21.51
N GLU A 168 -3.34 -30.73 21.22
CA GLU A 168 -2.65 -29.97 22.25
C GLU A 168 -3.24 -28.57 22.42
N SER A 169 -3.49 -28.22 23.69
CA SER A 169 -3.83 -26.86 24.07
C SER A 169 -2.56 -26.01 24.06
N PRO A 170 -2.56 -24.82 23.45
CA PRO A 170 -1.47 -23.87 23.63
C PRO A 170 -1.27 -23.65 25.13
N GLY A 171 -0.04 -23.80 25.63
CA GLY A 171 0.28 -23.54 27.04
C GLY A 171 -0.16 -22.11 27.41
N SER A 172 -1.32 -21.99 28.06
CA SER A 172 -2.05 -20.73 28.21
C SER A 172 -1.28 -19.69 29.01
N ALA A 173 -0.46 -20.15 29.96
CA ALA A 173 0.46 -19.31 30.71
C ALA A 173 1.51 -18.69 29.78
N LEU A 174 2.25 -19.51 29.02
CA LEU A 174 3.32 -19.05 28.14
C LEU A 174 2.79 -18.08 27.07
N LEU A 175 1.64 -18.42 26.47
CA LEU A 175 0.95 -17.55 25.53
C LEU A 175 0.51 -16.25 26.20
N GLY A 176 -0.02 -16.30 27.43
CA GLY A 176 -0.36 -15.12 28.22
C GLY A 176 0.84 -14.19 28.43
N TRP A 177 1.99 -14.71 28.84
CA TRP A 177 3.22 -13.93 29.01
C TRP A 177 3.71 -13.31 27.69
N CYS A 178 3.73 -14.09 26.60
CA CYS A 178 4.11 -13.59 25.28
C CYS A 178 3.13 -12.51 24.78
N THR A 179 1.82 -12.70 24.97
CA THR A 179 0.81 -11.69 24.60
C THR A 179 1.00 -10.41 25.40
N GLY A 180 1.27 -10.51 26.71
CA GLY A 180 1.51 -9.36 27.57
C GLY A 180 2.74 -8.56 27.16
N LEU A 181 3.83 -9.25 26.81
CA LEU A 181 5.05 -8.61 26.30
C LEU A 181 4.84 -7.93 24.95
N VAL A 182 4.09 -8.54 24.03
CA VAL A 182 3.74 -7.92 22.74
C VAL A 182 2.92 -6.65 22.96
N ILE A 183 1.89 -6.70 23.82
CA ILE A 183 1.06 -5.53 24.13
C ILE A 183 1.90 -4.42 24.78
N LEU A 184 2.79 -4.77 25.71
CA LEU A 184 3.67 -3.80 26.36
C LEU A 184 4.65 -3.16 25.37
N SER A 185 5.28 -3.96 24.52
CA SER A 185 6.14 -3.46 23.43
C SER A 185 5.37 -2.52 22.50
N PHE A 186 4.11 -2.86 22.21
CA PHE A 186 3.25 -2.02 21.39
C PHE A 186 2.91 -0.70 22.07
N ALA A 187 2.57 -0.71 23.36
CA ALA A 187 2.31 0.49 24.13
C ALA A 187 3.53 1.42 24.17
N ILE A 188 4.72 0.86 24.39
CA ILE A 188 5.99 1.61 24.36
C ILE A 188 6.21 2.21 22.97
N THR A 189 6.00 1.43 21.91
CA THR A 189 6.14 1.90 20.52
C THR A 189 5.17 3.04 20.22
N ALA A 190 3.91 2.93 20.66
CA ALA A 190 2.91 3.98 20.50
C ALA A 190 3.28 5.27 21.25
N ILE A 191 3.80 5.15 22.48
CA ILE A 191 4.30 6.29 23.26
C ILE A 191 5.44 6.98 22.51
N ILE A 192 6.46 6.23 22.09
CA ILE A 192 7.60 6.76 21.33
C ILE A 192 7.10 7.48 20.07
N PHE A 193 6.17 6.85 19.36
CA PHE A 193 5.64 7.38 18.11
C PHE A 193 4.83 8.67 18.27
N ILE A 194 4.13 8.85 19.40
CA ILE A 194 3.42 10.09 19.73
C ILE A 194 4.40 11.15 20.24
N SER A 195 5.39 10.74 21.04
CA SER A 195 6.39 11.65 21.61
C SER A 195 7.36 12.20 20.58
N PHE A 196 7.68 11.44 19.53
CA PHE A 196 8.46 11.94 18.41
C PHE A 196 7.54 12.75 17.49
N PRO A 197 7.77 14.07 17.32
CA PRO A 197 7.05 14.83 16.31
C PRO A 197 7.32 14.14 14.98
N ARG A 198 6.26 13.63 14.33
CA ARG A 198 6.37 13.10 12.97
C ARG A 198 6.93 14.25 12.14
N LEU A 199 8.24 14.23 11.88
CA LEU A 199 8.88 15.08 10.89
C LEU A 199 8.35 14.58 9.55
N GLY A 200 7.14 15.00 9.22
CA GLY A 200 6.55 14.69 7.94
C GLY A 200 7.51 15.15 6.87
N LEU A 201 7.42 14.51 5.72
CA LEU A 201 8.00 15.00 4.47
C LEU A 201 7.49 16.41 4.11
N GLY A 202 6.79 17.15 4.97
CA GLY A 202 6.59 18.59 4.83
C GLY A 202 7.89 19.41 4.98
N PHE A 203 8.92 18.90 5.68
CA PHE A 203 10.25 19.54 5.69
C PHE A 203 11.03 19.30 4.39
N ILE A 204 10.84 18.13 3.79
CA ILE A 204 11.26 17.83 2.42
C ILE A 204 10.00 17.91 1.58
N SER A 205 9.38 19.10 1.55
CA SER A 205 8.47 19.43 0.47
C SER A 205 9.29 19.20 -0.81
N LEU A 206 9.16 18.02 -1.42
CA LEU A 206 9.12 17.95 -2.87
C LEU A 206 8.01 18.92 -3.18
N ASN A 207 8.43 20.15 -3.44
CA ASN A 207 7.61 21.25 -3.85
C ASN A 207 6.80 20.64 -4.98
N THR A 208 5.56 20.22 -4.68
CA THR A 208 4.64 19.70 -5.68
C THR A 208 4.43 20.92 -6.51
N ALA A 209 5.28 21.07 -7.53
CA ALA A 209 5.36 22.23 -8.36
C ALA A 209 3.94 22.39 -8.85
N SER A 210 3.25 23.39 -8.30
CA SER A 210 1.98 23.83 -8.80
C SER A 210 2.15 23.86 -10.31
N SER A 211 1.31 23.09 -11.02
CA SER A 211 1.48 22.85 -12.46
C SER A 211 1.90 24.15 -13.13
N PRO A 212 3.10 24.22 -13.73
CA PRO A 212 3.73 25.49 -14.06
C PRO A 212 2.75 26.40 -14.80
N ILE A 213 2.39 27.51 -14.15
CA ILE A 213 1.43 28.46 -14.72
C ILE A 213 2.20 29.34 -15.69
N THR A 214 1.72 29.43 -16.93
CA THR A 214 2.25 30.35 -17.94
C THR A 214 1.97 31.79 -17.50
N GLY A 215 3.01 32.58 -17.26
CA GLY A 215 2.91 33.97 -16.81
C GLY A 215 4.28 34.66 -16.79
N PHE A 216 4.35 35.83 -16.15
CA PHE A 216 5.64 36.48 -15.87
C PHE A 216 6.40 35.73 -14.78
N SER A 217 7.72 35.64 -14.91
CA SER A 217 8.64 35.06 -13.93
C SER A 217 9.78 36.05 -13.67
N ASP A 218 10.51 35.84 -12.57
CA ASP A 218 11.67 36.65 -12.19
C ASP A 218 12.88 36.42 -13.11
N THR A 219 12.82 35.43 -13.99
CA THR A 219 13.84 35.14 -15.02
C THR A 219 13.17 34.86 -16.36
N VAL A 220 13.82 35.24 -17.46
CA VAL A 220 13.34 34.94 -18.82
C VAL A 220 14.51 34.50 -19.69
N THR A 221 14.36 33.38 -20.39
CA THR A 221 15.30 32.96 -21.42
C THR A 221 14.88 33.53 -22.77
N LEU A 222 15.85 34.02 -23.55
CA LEU A 222 15.61 34.50 -24.91
C LEU A 222 15.06 33.36 -25.78
N GLY A 223 13.81 33.48 -26.21
CA GLY A 223 13.09 32.45 -26.99
C GLY A 223 11.87 31.86 -26.28
N ASP A 224 11.80 31.94 -24.95
CA ASP A 224 10.70 31.32 -24.18
C ASP A 224 9.40 32.14 -24.14
N VAL A 225 9.42 33.38 -24.65
CA VAL A 225 8.23 34.27 -24.76
C VAL A 225 7.08 33.63 -25.54
N GLY A 226 7.38 32.68 -26.44
CA GLY A 226 6.37 31.92 -27.19
C GLY A 226 5.39 31.14 -26.31
N LYS A 227 5.84 30.65 -25.14
CA LYS A 227 5.01 29.84 -24.22
C LYS A 227 3.84 30.65 -23.64
N ILE A 228 4.04 31.95 -23.39
CA ILE A 228 2.98 32.85 -22.90
C ILE A 228 1.93 33.08 -24.00
N LYS A 229 2.36 33.23 -25.27
CA LYS A 229 1.45 33.44 -26.41
C LYS A 229 0.54 32.24 -26.73
N GLN A 230 0.93 31.04 -26.32
CA GLN A 230 0.16 29.81 -26.55
C GLN A 230 -0.94 29.59 -25.49
N SER A 231 -0.94 30.34 -24.40
CA SER A 231 -1.89 30.16 -23.30
C SER A 231 -3.13 31.05 -23.48
N PRO A 232 -4.35 30.49 -23.59
CA PRO A 232 -5.58 31.27 -23.72
C PRO A 232 -6.12 31.81 -22.38
N LYS A 233 -5.36 31.70 -21.29
CA LYS A 233 -5.81 32.09 -19.95
C LYS A 233 -5.92 33.62 -19.81
N VAL A 234 -7.05 34.08 -19.28
CA VAL A 234 -7.29 35.51 -19.04
C VAL A 234 -6.43 35.98 -17.86
N VAL A 235 -5.61 37.01 -18.09
CA VAL A 235 -4.68 37.57 -17.09
C VAL A 235 -5.26 38.80 -16.40
N MET A 236 -6.02 39.63 -17.13
CA MET A 236 -6.59 40.88 -16.63
C MET A 236 -7.85 41.22 -17.42
N ARG A 237 -8.85 41.81 -16.75
CA ARG A 237 -10.01 42.46 -17.38
C ARG A 237 -10.00 43.92 -16.96
N VAL A 238 -10.09 44.83 -17.93
CA VAL A 238 -9.96 46.27 -17.69
C VAL A 238 -11.21 46.96 -18.22
N GLU A 239 -11.78 47.83 -17.40
CA GLU A 239 -12.86 48.73 -17.78
C GLU A 239 -12.39 50.18 -17.59
N TYR A 240 -12.65 51.01 -18.59
CA TYR A 240 -12.29 52.41 -18.58
C TYR A 240 -13.54 53.26 -18.40
N SER A 241 -13.53 54.12 -17.37
CA SER A 241 -14.63 55.05 -17.10
C SER A 241 -14.11 56.47 -16.90
N GLN A 242 -14.71 57.45 -17.58
CA GLN A 242 -14.45 58.87 -17.35
C GLN A 242 -15.78 59.58 -17.17
N GLY A 243 -15.98 60.23 -16.01
CA GLY A 243 -17.23 60.94 -15.69
C GLY A 243 -18.49 60.06 -15.67
N GLY A 244 -18.36 58.79 -15.26
CA GLY A 244 -19.47 57.83 -15.22
C GLY A 244 -19.89 57.24 -16.57
N LYS A 245 -19.15 57.53 -17.65
CA LYS A 245 -19.36 56.95 -18.98
C LYS A 245 -18.17 56.08 -19.39
N SER A 246 -18.44 55.02 -20.14
CA SER A 246 -17.39 54.18 -20.73
C SER A 246 -16.54 55.03 -21.67
N PHE A 247 -15.23 55.03 -21.43
CA PHE A 247 -14.24 55.77 -22.20
C PHE A 247 -13.33 54.78 -22.91
N LYS A 248 -12.89 55.04 -24.14
CA LYS A 248 -11.92 54.19 -24.83
C LYS A 248 -10.65 55.00 -25.09
N PRO A 249 -9.48 54.60 -24.54
CA PRO A 249 -8.24 55.31 -24.80
C PRO A 249 -7.89 55.29 -26.29
N THR A 250 -7.45 56.44 -26.81
CA THR A 250 -7.09 56.63 -28.21
C THR A 250 -5.67 56.15 -28.53
N SER A 251 -4.80 56.03 -27.52
CA SER A 251 -3.42 55.57 -27.66
C SER A 251 -3.27 54.08 -27.37
N GLU A 252 -2.18 53.49 -27.88
CA GLU A 252 -1.78 52.13 -27.56
C GLU A 252 -1.55 51.99 -26.05
N VAL A 253 -2.15 50.97 -25.43
CA VAL A 253 -2.07 50.74 -23.99
C VAL A 253 -0.97 49.73 -23.72
N LEU A 254 0.13 50.19 -23.14
CA LEU A 254 1.22 49.36 -22.70
C LEU A 254 1.07 49.02 -21.21
N TRP A 255 0.75 47.75 -20.93
CA TRP A 255 0.68 47.23 -19.56
C TRP A 255 2.06 46.80 -19.10
N ARG A 256 2.68 47.58 -18.22
CA ARG A 256 3.96 47.22 -17.61
C ARG A 256 3.75 46.04 -16.65
N GLY A 257 4.35 44.89 -16.98
CA GLY A 257 4.33 43.69 -16.15
C GLY A 257 5.51 43.67 -15.16
N VAL A 258 6.63 43.07 -15.58
CA VAL A 258 7.86 42.96 -14.80
C VAL A 258 9.00 43.69 -15.52
N VAL A 259 10.01 44.14 -14.76
CA VAL A 259 11.26 44.70 -15.30
C VAL A 259 12.41 43.83 -14.83
N LEU A 260 13.23 43.38 -15.77
CA LEU A 260 14.43 42.58 -15.54
C LEU A 260 15.63 43.43 -15.95
N ASP A 261 16.55 43.67 -15.03
CA ASP A 261 17.69 44.59 -15.17
C ASP A 261 19.06 43.90 -15.09
N HIS A 262 19.07 42.59 -14.83
CA HIS A 262 20.27 41.76 -14.81
C HIS A 262 20.28 40.78 -15.99
N TYR A 263 21.44 40.62 -16.63
CA TYR A 263 21.65 39.64 -17.69
C TYR A 263 22.94 38.85 -17.42
N ASP A 264 22.83 37.54 -17.28
CA ASP A 264 23.95 36.64 -16.93
C ASP A 264 24.58 35.91 -18.14
N GLY A 265 24.08 36.19 -19.35
CA GLY A 265 24.49 35.52 -20.59
C GLY A 265 23.56 34.38 -21.02
N LYS A 266 22.59 33.99 -20.19
CA LYS A 266 21.56 32.98 -20.49
C LYS A 266 20.14 33.47 -20.18
N THR A 267 19.99 34.21 -19.08
CA THR A 267 18.74 34.80 -18.57
C THR A 267 18.92 36.27 -18.20
#